data_AF-A0A0A3W3F4-F1
#
_entry.id   AF-A0A0A3W3F4-F1
#
_cell.length_a   1.000
_cell.length_b   1.000
_cell.length_c   1.000
_cell.angle_alpha   90.00
_cell.angle_beta   90.00
_cell.angle_gamma   90.00
#
_symmetry.space_group_name_H-M   'P 1'
#
loop_
_entity.id
_entity.type
_entity.pdbx_description
1 polymer ?
#
loop_
_entity_poly.entity_id
_entity_poly.type
_entity_poly.pdbx_seq_one_letter_code
_entity_poly.pdbx_strand_id
1 'polypeptide(L)'
;MPYTDENFAHFGSSKGKTADAPYPQVRATCLVNTATHEIIDAQIGSMDQGELTLASQLSPCSHSITLFDRAYFSADFLIGWQKRAEESHWLMRAKDNLRYEIVERNSQHDFHIRMPISTRAKKLNPALGDYWEARLIEVEQAGKIRRYITSLIDSKRYPLLALAKLYAQRWEIEMCYREIKSNLQEGKHLRSKQPTLIYQELWGVFIAYNILRRQMKYMAQRAKVSPLRMSFHITSIAILNLLKFDSLASAGNLPKHLESLMEKSKRYVLPKKRSRNYPRVVKGKPQKYPKKCQSIS
;
A
#
# COMPACT_ATOMS: atom_id res chain seq x y z
N MET A 1 12.52 14.35 -7.74
CA MET A 1 13.46 15.14 -6.90
C MET A 1 14.21 16.11 -7.81
N PRO A 2 15.01 17.07 -7.31
CA PRO A 2 15.76 17.97 -8.17
C PRO A 2 16.77 17.18 -9.01
N TYR A 3 16.97 17.60 -10.25
CA TYR A 3 18.01 17.03 -11.09
C TYR A 3 19.37 17.51 -10.60
N THR A 4 20.23 16.57 -10.22
CA THR A 4 21.67 16.72 -10.03
C THR A 4 22.33 15.46 -10.58
N ASP A 5 23.56 15.56 -11.08
CA ASP A 5 24.28 14.40 -11.62
C ASP A 5 24.38 13.28 -10.58
N GLU A 6 24.62 13.65 -9.32
CA GLU A 6 24.68 12.72 -8.18
C GLU A 6 23.33 12.02 -7.93
N ASN A 7 22.22 12.75 -7.88
CA ASN A 7 20.89 12.15 -7.69
C ASN A 7 20.50 11.25 -8.88
N PHE A 8 20.81 11.67 -10.10
CA PHE A 8 20.49 10.90 -11.29
C PHE A 8 21.31 9.61 -11.37
N ALA A 9 22.61 9.68 -11.08
CA ALA A 9 23.48 8.51 -11.02
C ALA A 9 23.04 7.52 -9.91
N HIS A 10 22.63 8.03 -8.74
CA HIS A 10 22.25 7.18 -7.61
C HIS A 10 20.87 6.54 -7.74
N PHE A 11 19.85 7.33 -8.13
CA PHE A 11 18.45 6.84 -8.13
C PHE A 11 17.95 6.41 -9.50
N GLY A 12 18.55 6.92 -10.58
CA GLY A 12 18.05 6.74 -11.94
C GLY A 12 16.65 7.32 -12.14
N SER A 13 16.00 6.91 -13.22
CA SER A 13 14.65 7.33 -13.57
C SER A 13 13.83 6.15 -14.12
N SER A 14 12.50 6.30 -14.15
CA SER A 14 11.65 5.28 -14.78
C SER A 14 11.89 5.21 -16.28
N LYS A 15 12.10 3.99 -16.78
CA LYS A 15 12.19 3.72 -18.21
C LYS A 15 10.79 3.56 -18.79
N GLY A 16 10.33 4.55 -19.53
CA GLY A 16 9.08 4.48 -20.28
C GLY A 16 9.21 3.56 -21.50
N LYS A 17 8.10 3.32 -22.21
CA LYS A 17 8.14 2.52 -23.46
C LYS A 17 8.91 3.20 -24.60
N THR A 18 9.02 4.52 -24.57
CA THR A 18 9.57 5.34 -25.66
C THR A 18 10.72 6.23 -25.22
N ALA A 19 10.77 6.64 -23.96
CA ALA A 19 11.83 7.46 -23.40
C ALA A 19 11.90 7.27 -21.88
N ASP A 20 13.08 7.51 -21.33
CA ASP A 20 13.30 7.57 -19.89
C ASP A 20 12.71 8.86 -19.32
N ALA A 21 12.24 8.82 -18.08
CA ALA A 21 11.74 10.01 -17.42
C ALA A 21 12.90 11.03 -17.24
N PRO A 22 12.66 12.33 -17.51
CA PRO A 22 13.72 13.34 -17.53
C PRO A 22 14.25 13.73 -16.14
N TYR A 23 13.69 13.17 -15.06
CA TYR A 23 14.04 13.54 -13.69
C TYR A 23 14.37 12.30 -12.86
N PRO A 24 15.30 12.42 -11.89
CA PRO A 24 15.57 11.35 -10.95
C PRO A 24 14.32 11.04 -10.11
N GLN A 25 14.07 9.74 -9.93
CA GLN A 25 12.92 9.21 -9.21
C GLN A 25 13.39 8.19 -8.18
N VAL A 26 12.69 8.12 -7.06
CA VAL A 26 12.96 7.16 -5.99
C VAL A 26 11.72 6.29 -5.82
N ARG A 27 11.94 5.02 -5.52
CA ARG A 27 10.89 4.05 -5.23
C ARG A 27 10.84 3.81 -3.73
N ALA A 28 9.62 3.78 -3.18
CA ALA A 28 9.38 3.34 -1.82
C ALA A 28 8.32 2.25 -1.82
N THR A 29 8.58 1.17 -1.09
CA THR A 29 7.66 0.07 -0.86
C THR A 29 7.36 0.00 0.62
N CYS A 30 6.10 0.16 0.99
CA CYS A 30 5.67 0.22 2.39
C CYS A 30 4.80 -0.98 2.77
N LEU A 31 4.94 -1.44 4.01
CA LEU A 31 4.00 -2.31 4.72
C LEU A 31 3.09 -1.42 5.58
N VAL A 32 1.78 -1.47 5.35
CA VAL A 32 0.81 -0.55 5.98
C VAL A 32 -0.26 -1.34 6.71
N ASN A 33 -0.60 -0.90 7.93
CA ASN A 33 -1.75 -1.41 8.66
C ASN A 33 -3.05 -0.90 8.00
N THR A 34 -3.85 -1.81 7.43
CA THR A 34 -5.08 -1.43 6.70
C THR A 34 -6.16 -0.84 7.59
N ALA A 35 -6.13 -1.05 8.90
CA ALA A 35 -7.12 -0.55 9.84
C ALA A 35 -6.80 0.86 10.37
N THR A 36 -5.53 1.26 10.37
CA THR A 36 -5.08 2.55 10.93
C THR A 36 -4.36 3.44 9.93
N HIS A 37 -3.97 2.91 8.78
CA HIS A 37 -3.01 3.50 7.83
C HIS A 37 -1.65 3.85 8.44
N GLU A 38 -1.26 3.27 9.59
CA GLU A 38 0.12 3.40 10.08
C GLU A 38 1.07 2.59 9.19
N ILE A 39 2.20 3.18 8.79
CA ILE A 39 3.29 2.47 8.12
C ILE A 39 4.03 1.65 9.17
N ILE A 40 4.04 0.33 8.98
CA ILE A 40 4.71 -0.63 9.86
C ILE A 40 6.19 -0.70 9.50
N ASP A 41 6.48 -0.78 8.20
CA ASP A 41 7.82 -0.90 7.65
C ASP A 41 7.86 -0.26 6.25
N ALA A 42 9.02 0.19 5.81
CA ALA A 42 9.22 0.78 4.49
C ALA A 42 10.65 0.57 3.99
N GLN A 43 10.79 0.36 2.69
CA GLN A 43 12.08 0.24 2.02
C GLN A 43 12.15 1.23 0.86
N ILE A 44 13.26 1.96 0.78
CA ILE A 44 13.49 3.01 -0.20
C ILE A 44 14.63 2.58 -1.11
N GLY A 45 14.39 2.58 -2.41
CA GLY A 45 15.37 2.17 -3.41
C GLY A 45 15.37 3.05 -4.66
N SER A 46 16.43 2.88 -5.43
CA SER A 46 16.60 3.42 -6.78
C SER A 46 15.64 2.72 -7.77
N MET A 47 15.48 3.30 -8.97
CA MET A 47 14.50 2.84 -9.96
C MET A 47 14.86 1.55 -10.70
N ASP A 48 16.13 1.13 -10.64
CA ASP A 48 16.62 -0.17 -11.10
C ASP A 48 16.18 -1.31 -10.18
N GLN A 49 15.85 -1.03 -8.92
CA GLN A 49 15.36 -2.02 -7.98
C GLN A 49 13.86 -2.27 -8.14
N GLY A 50 13.46 -3.54 -8.33
CA GLY A 50 12.07 -3.95 -8.44
C GLY A 50 11.28 -3.78 -7.13
N GLU A 51 9.96 -3.58 -7.23
CA GLU A 51 9.09 -3.55 -6.04
C GLU A 51 9.17 -4.84 -5.21
N LEU A 52 9.27 -6.01 -5.88
CA LEU A 52 9.43 -7.30 -5.21
C LEU A 52 10.77 -7.38 -4.45
N THR A 53 11.84 -6.79 -5.01
CA THR A 53 13.16 -6.72 -4.36
C THR A 53 13.07 -5.91 -3.07
N LEU A 54 12.47 -4.72 -3.12
CA LEU A 54 12.27 -3.90 -1.92
C LEU A 54 11.32 -4.56 -0.92
N ALA A 55 10.24 -5.18 -1.36
CA ALA A 55 9.33 -5.90 -0.47
C ALA A 55 10.00 -7.10 0.21
N SER A 56 10.99 -7.73 -0.42
CA SER A 56 11.70 -8.86 0.18
C SER A 56 12.49 -8.45 1.43
N GLN A 57 12.82 -7.17 1.57
CA GLN A 57 13.52 -6.59 2.71
C GLN A 57 12.57 -6.10 3.82
N LEU A 58 11.24 -6.14 3.59
CA LEU A 58 10.26 -5.80 4.62
C LEU A 58 10.06 -6.94 5.61
N SER A 59 9.77 -6.58 6.86
CA SER A 59 9.54 -7.51 7.96
C SER A 59 8.04 -7.70 8.20
N PRO A 60 7.48 -8.92 8.05
CA PRO A 60 6.10 -9.19 8.45
C PRO A 60 5.91 -9.14 9.96
N CYS A 61 4.70 -8.79 10.40
CA CYS A 61 4.30 -8.98 11.79
C CYS A 61 3.90 -10.44 12.05
N SER A 62 4.14 -10.93 13.28
CA SER A 62 3.61 -12.22 13.72
C SER A 62 2.08 -12.21 13.83
N HIS A 63 1.45 -13.39 13.72
CA HIS A 63 -0.01 -13.59 13.78
C HIS A 63 -0.78 -12.63 12.88
N SER A 64 -0.31 -12.46 11.65
CA SER A 64 -0.84 -11.45 10.72
C SER A 64 -1.09 -12.01 9.33
N ILE A 65 -1.93 -11.32 8.56
CA ILE A 65 -2.14 -11.60 7.14
C ILE A 65 -1.80 -10.36 6.31
N THR A 66 -0.90 -10.54 5.34
CA THR A 66 -0.47 -9.48 4.43
C THR A 66 -1.23 -9.55 3.11
N LEU A 67 -1.77 -8.42 2.65
CA LEU A 67 -2.55 -8.33 1.41
C LEU A 67 -1.68 -7.86 0.25
N PHE A 68 -1.29 -8.76 -0.64
CA PHE A 68 -0.44 -8.42 -1.79
C PHE A 68 -1.22 -8.22 -3.09
N ASP A 69 -0.74 -7.34 -3.97
CA ASP A 69 -1.21 -7.30 -5.35
C ASP A 69 -0.64 -8.47 -6.17
N ARG A 70 -1.28 -8.78 -7.31
CA ARG A 70 -0.87 -9.78 -8.31
C ARG A 70 0.57 -9.63 -8.80
N ALA A 71 1.12 -8.42 -8.75
CA ALA A 71 2.51 -8.14 -9.13
C ALA A 71 3.54 -8.84 -8.23
N TYR A 72 3.19 -9.16 -6.98
CA TYR A 72 4.07 -9.82 -6.02
C TYR A 72 4.07 -11.35 -6.11
N PHE A 73 3.45 -11.93 -7.16
CA PHE A 73 3.40 -13.38 -7.34
C PHE A 73 4.79 -13.95 -7.62
N SER A 74 5.40 -14.54 -6.58
CA SER A 74 6.67 -15.26 -6.63
C SER A 74 6.68 -16.33 -5.53
N ALA A 75 6.94 -17.58 -5.90
CA ALA A 75 6.98 -18.70 -4.96
C ALA A 75 8.03 -18.47 -3.85
N ASP A 76 9.23 -18.07 -4.27
CA ASP A 76 10.34 -17.75 -3.36
C ASP A 76 9.95 -16.69 -2.33
N PHE A 77 9.39 -15.57 -2.82
CA PHE A 77 8.98 -14.46 -1.96
C PHE A 77 7.87 -14.85 -1.00
N LEU A 78 6.83 -15.55 -1.46
CA LEU A 78 5.65 -15.87 -0.66
C LEU A 78 5.91 -16.98 0.35
N ILE A 79 6.74 -17.97 0.01
CA ILE A 79 7.22 -18.99 0.95
C ILE A 79 8.15 -18.35 1.98
N GLY A 80 9.07 -17.49 1.53
CA GLY A 80 9.95 -16.73 2.41
C GLY A 80 9.16 -15.85 3.38
N TRP A 81 8.14 -15.14 2.90
CA TRP A 81 7.28 -14.27 3.71
C TRP A 81 6.64 -15.04 4.88
N GLN A 82 6.09 -16.23 4.61
CA GLN A 82 5.48 -17.07 5.65
C GLN A 82 6.48 -17.52 6.72
N LYS A 83 7.73 -17.78 6.32
CA LYS A 83 8.77 -18.31 7.22
C LYS A 83 9.44 -17.24 8.07
N ARG A 84 9.25 -15.96 7.76
CA ARG A 84 9.96 -14.85 8.44
C ARG A 84 9.40 -14.46 9.80
N ALA A 85 8.14 -14.80 10.08
CA ALA A 85 7.52 -14.52 11.38
C ALA A 85 6.49 -15.60 11.72
N GLU A 86 6.21 -15.76 13.01
CA GLU A 86 5.23 -16.72 13.52
C GLU A 86 3.83 -16.43 12.96
N GLU A 87 3.15 -17.46 12.44
CA GLU A 87 1.82 -17.34 11.81
C GLU A 87 1.72 -16.15 10.83
N SER A 88 2.76 -15.94 10.01
CA SER A 88 2.74 -14.92 8.96
C SER A 88 2.06 -15.46 7.71
N HIS A 89 0.92 -14.88 7.39
CA HIS A 89 0.09 -15.30 6.27
C HIS A 89 0.04 -14.24 5.18
N TRP A 90 -0.40 -14.65 3.99
CA TRP A 90 -0.63 -13.75 2.88
C TRP A 90 -1.91 -14.10 2.12
N LEU A 91 -2.50 -13.08 1.51
CA LEU A 91 -3.65 -13.21 0.62
C LEU A 91 -3.42 -12.28 -0.58
N MET A 92 -3.62 -12.83 -1.77
CA MET A 92 -3.49 -12.05 -3.00
C MET A 92 -4.51 -12.46 -4.04
N ARG A 93 -4.79 -11.56 -4.98
CA ARG A 93 -5.57 -11.93 -6.15
C ARG A 93 -4.75 -12.88 -7.03
N ALA A 94 -5.41 -13.88 -7.61
CA ALA A 94 -4.78 -14.80 -8.55
C ALA A 94 -4.69 -14.17 -9.95
N LYS A 95 -3.70 -14.60 -10.73
CA LYS A 95 -3.64 -14.29 -12.18
C LYS A 95 -4.64 -15.18 -12.93
N ASP A 96 -5.14 -14.70 -14.07
CA ASP A 96 -6.13 -15.43 -14.87
C ASP A 96 -5.53 -16.67 -15.56
N ASN A 97 -4.22 -16.66 -15.79
CA ASN A 97 -3.43 -17.75 -16.36
C ASN A 97 -2.59 -18.51 -15.32
N LEU A 98 -3.02 -18.53 -14.06
CA LEU A 98 -2.31 -19.27 -13.00
C LEU A 98 -2.29 -20.77 -13.34
N ARG A 99 -1.09 -21.38 -13.36
CA ARG A 99 -0.90 -22.82 -13.54
C ARG A 99 -0.91 -23.50 -12.19
N TYR A 100 -1.80 -24.46 -11.98
CA TYR A 100 -1.93 -25.20 -10.73
C TYR A 100 -2.57 -26.57 -10.97
N GLU A 101 -2.41 -27.46 -10.01
CA GLU A 101 -3.11 -28.73 -9.89
C GLU A 101 -3.91 -28.73 -8.58
N ILE A 102 -5.12 -29.27 -8.61
CA ILE A 102 -5.97 -29.39 -7.42
C ILE A 102 -5.51 -30.62 -6.65
N VAL A 103 -5.08 -30.42 -5.41
CA VAL A 103 -4.71 -31.50 -4.48
C VAL A 103 -5.97 -31.98 -3.75
N GLU A 104 -6.77 -31.05 -3.26
CA GLU A 104 -8.02 -31.33 -2.55
C GLU A 104 -9.07 -30.29 -2.90
N ARG A 105 -10.34 -30.73 -2.97
CA ARG A 105 -11.48 -29.86 -3.18
C ARG A 105 -12.26 -29.71 -1.87
N ASN A 106 -12.07 -28.59 -1.19
CA ASN A 106 -12.79 -28.25 0.05
C ASN A 106 -14.28 -27.96 -0.22
N SER A 107 -14.59 -27.30 -1.33
CA SER A 107 -15.96 -27.03 -1.77
C SER A 107 -16.05 -26.75 -3.27
N GLN A 108 -17.23 -26.35 -3.78
CA GLN A 108 -17.38 -26.00 -5.20
C GLN A 108 -16.42 -24.90 -5.67
N HIS A 109 -16.07 -23.96 -4.79
CA HIS A 109 -15.29 -22.74 -5.10
C HIS A 109 -14.07 -22.55 -4.18
N ASP A 110 -13.60 -23.64 -3.56
CA ASP A 110 -12.53 -23.63 -2.58
C ASP A 110 -11.66 -24.88 -2.77
N PHE A 111 -10.39 -24.65 -3.05
CA PHE A 111 -9.47 -25.68 -3.50
C PHE A 111 -8.14 -25.54 -2.77
N HIS A 112 -7.61 -26.65 -2.28
CA HIS A 112 -6.19 -26.78 -1.98
C HIS A 112 -5.46 -27.06 -3.28
N ILE A 113 -4.51 -26.22 -3.65
CA ILE A 113 -3.79 -26.32 -4.91
C ILE A 113 -2.29 -26.45 -4.68
N ARG A 114 -1.63 -27.16 -5.60
CA ARG A 114 -0.17 -27.13 -5.76
C ARG A 114 0.20 -26.46 -7.08
N MET A 115 1.28 -25.71 -7.05
CA MET A 115 1.78 -24.95 -8.21
C MET A 115 3.23 -25.34 -8.47
N PRO A 116 3.65 -25.48 -9.74
CA PRO A 116 5.04 -25.78 -10.05
C PRO A 116 5.93 -24.57 -9.76
N ILE A 117 7.14 -24.84 -9.26
CA ILE A 117 8.17 -23.82 -9.07
C ILE A 117 8.97 -23.68 -10.37
N SER A 118 9.05 -22.46 -10.89
CA SER A 118 9.77 -22.18 -12.15
C SER A 118 11.27 -22.50 -12.03
N THR A 119 11.90 -22.96 -13.12
CA THR A 119 13.35 -23.22 -13.17
C THR A 119 14.18 -22.01 -12.76
N ARG A 120 13.73 -20.80 -13.12
CA ARG A 120 14.38 -19.54 -12.70
C ARG A 120 14.36 -19.37 -11.19
N ALA A 121 13.23 -19.64 -10.53
CA ALA A 121 13.12 -19.54 -9.08
C ALA A 121 14.02 -20.57 -8.37
N LYS A 122 14.07 -21.82 -8.86
CA LYS A 122 14.99 -22.84 -8.33
C LYS A 122 16.46 -22.46 -8.49
N LYS A 123 16.83 -21.83 -9.61
CA LYS A 123 18.20 -21.34 -9.82
C LYS A 123 18.57 -20.23 -8.83
N LEU A 124 17.62 -19.35 -8.52
CA LEU A 124 17.83 -18.27 -7.55
C LEU A 124 17.84 -18.77 -6.10
N ASN A 125 17.02 -19.77 -5.80
CA ASN A 125 16.95 -20.39 -4.48
C ASN A 125 16.83 -21.92 -4.62
N PRO A 126 17.96 -22.66 -4.55
CA PRO A 126 17.98 -24.12 -4.69
C PRO A 126 17.26 -24.87 -3.57
N ALA A 127 16.97 -24.22 -2.43
CA ALA A 127 16.21 -24.83 -1.33
C ALA A 127 14.71 -24.94 -1.63
N LEU A 128 14.24 -24.35 -2.74
CA LEU A 128 12.88 -24.49 -3.21
C LEU A 128 12.69 -25.87 -3.86
N GLY A 129 11.64 -26.58 -3.46
CA GLY A 129 11.26 -27.87 -4.06
C GLY A 129 10.70 -27.75 -5.48
N ASP A 130 10.04 -28.80 -5.95
CA ASP A 130 9.40 -28.81 -7.27
C ASP A 130 8.06 -28.09 -7.31
N TYR A 131 7.34 -28.13 -6.19
CA TYR A 131 6.00 -27.59 -6.03
C TYR A 131 5.89 -26.80 -4.73
N TRP A 132 4.92 -25.89 -4.71
CA TRP A 132 4.49 -25.19 -3.51
C TRP A 132 2.97 -25.13 -3.46
N GLU A 133 2.42 -25.06 -2.26
CA GLU A 133 1.00 -25.18 -2.02
C GLU A 133 0.37 -23.86 -1.57
N ALA A 134 -0.89 -23.69 -1.92
CA ALA A 134 -1.72 -22.58 -1.48
C ALA A 134 -3.19 -22.98 -1.55
N ARG A 135 -4.05 -22.19 -0.94
CA ARG A 135 -5.49 -22.31 -1.13
C ARG A 135 -5.97 -21.34 -2.20
N LEU A 136 -6.71 -21.83 -3.19
CA LEU A 136 -7.38 -21.06 -4.22
C LEU A 136 -8.86 -20.94 -3.88
N ILE A 137 -9.37 -19.72 -3.82
CA ILE A 137 -10.78 -19.43 -3.63
C ILE A 137 -11.34 -18.65 -4.81
N GLU A 138 -12.59 -18.95 -5.16
CA GLU A 138 -13.32 -18.28 -6.22
C GLU A 138 -14.58 -17.62 -5.67
N VAL A 139 -14.77 -16.34 -5.94
CA VAL A 139 -15.91 -15.57 -5.43
C VAL A 139 -16.49 -14.71 -6.54
N GLU A 140 -17.79 -14.80 -6.74
CA GLU A 140 -18.49 -13.91 -7.65
C GLU A 140 -18.59 -12.50 -7.06
N GLN A 141 -18.09 -11.51 -7.80
CA GLN A 141 -18.17 -10.10 -7.42
C GLN A 141 -18.56 -9.25 -8.63
N ALA A 142 -19.71 -8.60 -8.53
CA ALA A 142 -20.29 -7.77 -9.59
C ALA A 142 -20.37 -8.51 -10.94
N GLY A 143 -20.96 -9.72 -10.93
CA GLY A 143 -21.19 -10.55 -12.12
C GLY A 143 -19.92 -11.13 -12.74
N LYS A 144 -18.80 -11.14 -12.00
CA LYS A 144 -17.52 -11.70 -12.46
C LYS A 144 -16.91 -12.56 -11.38
N ILE A 145 -16.50 -13.78 -11.73
CA ILE A 145 -15.72 -14.63 -10.84
C ILE A 145 -14.35 -13.99 -10.62
N ARG A 146 -14.00 -13.82 -9.35
CA ARG A 146 -12.69 -13.34 -8.88
C ARG A 146 -12.01 -14.47 -8.15
N ARG A 147 -10.75 -14.70 -8.49
CA ARG A 147 -9.91 -15.74 -7.89
C ARG A 147 -8.87 -15.13 -6.98
N TYR A 148 -8.68 -15.73 -5.81
CA TYR A 148 -7.66 -15.34 -4.84
C TYR A 148 -6.87 -16.56 -4.39
N ILE A 149 -5.60 -16.36 -4.08
CA ILE A 149 -4.74 -17.37 -3.47
C ILE A 149 -4.27 -16.90 -2.10
N THR A 150 -4.16 -17.82 -1.16
CA THR A 150 -3.73 -17.54 0.21
C THR A 150 -2.94 -18.69 0.82
N SER A 151 -2.12 -18.35 1.81
CA SER A 151 -1.46 -19.32 2.70
C SER A 151 -2.39 -19.96 3.73
N LEU A 152 -3.59 -19.41 3.93
CA LEU A 152 -4.54 -19.88 4.93
C LEU A 152 -5.31 -21.12 4.43
N ILE A 153 -4.78 -22.30 4.73
CA ILE A 153 -5.29 -23.57 4.20
C ILE A 153 -6.62 -24.01 4.84
N ASP A 154 -6.82 -23.78 6.15
CA ASP A 154 -8.02 -24.24 6.85
C ASP A 154 -9.29 -23.54 6.35
N SER A 155 -10.13 -24.30 5.63
CA SER A 155 -11.35 -23.79 5.03
C SER A 155 -12.46 -23.49 6.01
N LYS A 156 -12.50 -24.19 7.14
CA LYS A 156 -13.50 -24.01 8.19
C LYS A 156 -13.16 -22.78 9.04
N ARG A 157 -11.89 -22.63 9.42
CA ARG A 157 -11.41 -21.49 10.22
C ARG A 157 -11.40 -20.18 9.41
N TYR A 158 -11.10 -20.24 8.11
CA TYR A 158 -11.01 -19.06 7.26
C TYR A 158 -12.00 -19.15 6.07
N PRO A 159 -13.25 -18.67 6.21
CA PRO A 159 -14.24 -18.74 5.15
C PRO A 159 -13.87 -17.92 3.91
N LEU A 160 -14.10 -18.47 2.71
CA LEU A 160 -13.73 -17.83 1.43
C LEU A 160 -14.34 -16.44 1.21
N LEU A 161 -15.59 -16.23 1.62
CA LEU A 161 -16.26 -14.92 1.51
C LEU A 161 -15.62 -13.87 2.41
N ALA A 162 -15.17 -14.26 3.61
CA ALA A 162 -14.49 -13.37 4.54
C ALA A 162 -13.13 -12.94 3.99
N LEU A 163 -12.37 -13.87 3.39
CA LEU A 163 -11.10 -13.59 2.73
C LEU A 163 -11.29 -12.65 1.53
N ALA A 164 -12.27 -12.90 0.68
CA ALA A 164 -12.54 -12.03 -0.48
C ALA A 164 -12.97 -10.61 -0.05
N LYS A 165 -13.74 -10.48 1.03
CA LYS A 165 -14.08 -9.19 1.65
C LYS A 165 -12.85 -8.51 2.25
N LEU A 166 -11.99 -9.25 2.93
CA LEU A 166 -10.74 -8.75 3.51
C LEU A 166 -9.81 -8.19 2.42
N TYR A 167 -9.68 -8.89 1.29
CA TYR A 167 -8.84 -8.44 0.18
C TYR A 167 -9.23 -7.05 -0.36
N ALA A 168 -10.49 -6.63 -0.22
CA ALA A 168 -10.90 -5.28 -0.61
C ALA A 168 -10.10 -4.19 0.13
N GLN A 169 -9.65 -4.47 1.37
CA GLN A 169 -8.81 -3.57 2.17
C GLN A 169 -7.41 -3.37 1.58
N ARG A 170 -6.97 -4.16 0.60
CA ARG A 170 -5.71 -3.92 -0.12
C ARG A 170 -5.69 -2.51 -0.76
N TRP A 171 -6.85 -1.94 -1.10
CA TRP A 171 -6.93 -0.56 -1.60
C TRP A 171 -6.54 0.50 -0.56
N GLU A 172 -6.50 0.18 0.73
CA GLU A 172 -6.15 1.16 1.77
C GLU A 172 -4.70 1.64 1.64
N ILE A 173 -3.78 0.83 1.11
CA ILE A 173 -2.40 1.28 0.84
C ILE A 173 -2.36 2.42 -0.20
N GLU A 174 -3.28 2.41 -1.18
CA GLU A 174 -3.37 3.49 -2.17
C GLU A 174 -3.95 4.76 -1.55
N MET A 175 -4.85 4.62 -0.58
CA MET A 175 -5.36 5.75 0.19
C MET A 175 -4.24 6.36 1.04
N CYS A 176 -3.43 5.52 1.70
CA CYS A 176 -2.22 5.92 2.44
C CYS A 176 -1.24 6.69 1.55
N TYR A 177 -0.89 6.16 0.37
CA TYR A 177 -0.01 6.88 -0.55
C TYR A 177 -0.60 8.21 -1.05
N ARG A 178 -1.92 8.28 -1.27
CA ARG A 178 -2.57 9.55 -1.63
C ARG A 178 -2.47 10.56 -0.50
N GLU A 179 -2.65 10.13 0.74
CA GLU A 179 -2.57 11.02 1.91
C GLU A 179 -1.16 11.58 2.09
N ILE A 180 -0.14 10.75 1.89
CA ILE A 180 1.26 11.20 1.91
C ILE A 180 1.52 12.20 0.77
N LYS A 181 1.21 11.81 -0.47
CA LYS A 181 1.57 12.60 -1.66
C LYS A 181 0.75 13.89 -1.79
N SER A 182 -0.55 13.81 -1.63
CA SER A 182 -1.45 14.93 -1.89
C SER A 182 -1.70 15.79 -0.66
N ASN A 183 -1.82 15.20 0.53
CA ASN A 183 -2.19 15.96 1.72
C ASN A 183 -0.97 16.39 2.54
N LEU A 184 -0.06 15.46 2.88
CA LEU A 184 1.10 15.78 3.70
C LEU A 184 2.18 16.54 2.93
N GLN A 185 2.45 16.14 1.68
CA GLN A 185 3.42 16.80 0.82
C GLN A 185 2.80 17.92 -0.04
N GLU A 186 1.46 18.08 -0.04
CA GLU A 186 0.78 19.08 -0.88
C GLU A 186 1.13 18.96 -2.37
N GLY A 187 1.43 17.75 -2.85
CA GLY A 187 1.90 17.51 -4.22
C GLY A 187 3.33 17.99 -4.51
N LYS A 188 4.06 18.50 -3.51
CA LYS A 188 5.43 18.97 -3.65
C LYS A 188 6.39 17.81 -3.88
N HIS A 189 7.44 18.09 -4.63
CA HIS A 189 8.54 17.16 -4.85
C HIS A 189 9.57 17.26 -3.72
N LEU A 190 10.35 16.19 -3.56
CA LEU A 190 11.54 16.19 -2.70
C LEU A 190 12.47 17.34 -3.12
N ARG A 191 13.13 17.96 -2.13
CA ARG A 191 13.90 19.20 -2.31
C ARG A 191 15.41 18.99 -2.21
N SER A 192 15.84 17.89 -1.63
CA SER A 192 17.25 17.63 -1.38
C SER A 192 18.03 17.39 -2.68
N LYS A 193 19.23 17.95 -2.78
CA LYS A 193 20.11 17.83 -3.96
C LYS A 193 21.14 16.69 -3.86
N GLN A 194 21.19 16.02 -2.71
CA GLN A 194 22.12 14.93 -2.38
C GLN A 194 21.34 13.66 -2.04
N PRO A 195 21.80 12.46 -2.45
CA PRO A 195 21.08 11.22 -2.23
C PRO A 195 20.83 10.87 -0.76
N THR A 196 21.82 11.09 0.10
CA THR A 196 21.71 10.84 1.54
C THR A 196 20.59 11.66 2.18
N LEU A 197 20.50 12.95 1.81
CA LEU A 197 19.45 13.85 2.28
C LEU A 197 18.08 13.52 1.68
N ILE A 198 18.01 12.95 0.48
CA ILE A 198 16.76 12.44 -0.10
C ILE A 198 16.19 11.30 0.76
N TYR A 199 17.03 10.36 1.20
CA TYR A 199 16.58 9.33 2.14
C TYR A 199 16.10 9.93 3.46
N GLN A 200 16.86 10.88 4.03
CA GLN A 200 16.46 11.57 5.26
C GLN A 200 15.11 12.28 5.11
N GLU A 201 14.89 12.98 4.00
CA GLU A 201 13.63 13.67 3.70
C GLU A 201 12.47 12.68 3.66
N LEU A 202 12.60 11.55 2.95
CA LEU A 202 11.56 10.52 2.88
C LEU A 202 11.28 9.84 4.23
N TRP A 203 12.32 9.50 4.99
CA TRP A 203 12.14 8.95 6.33
C TRP A 203 11.45 9.94 7.25
N GLY A 204 11.80 11.23 7.18
CA GLY A 204 11.09 12.29 7.88
C GLY A 204 9.62 12.36 7.52
N VAL A 205 9.27 12.20 6.23
CA VAL A 205 7.88 12.14 5.77
C VAL A 205 7.13 10.95 6.36
N PHE A 206 7.72 9.75 6.37
CA PHE A 206 7.08 8.56 6.95
C PHE A 206 6.87 8.68 8.47
N ILE A 207 7.86 9.22 9.19
CA ILE A 207 7.75 9.49 10.63
C ILE A 207 6.64 10.50 10.91
N ALA A 208 6.65 11.65 10.22
CA ALA A 208 5.62 12.68 10.38
C ALA A 208 4.22 12.14 10.07
N TYR A 209 4.08 11.37 8.99
CA TYR A 209 2.84 10.71 8.62
C TYR A 209 2.35 9.75 9.73
N ASN A 210 3.23 8.92 10.28
CA ASN A 210 2.89 8.00 11.35
C ASN A 210 2.49 8.71 12.65
N ILE A 211 3.16 9.80 13.02
CA ILE A 211 2.79 10.61 14.20
C ILE A 211 1.37 11.15 14.02
N LEU A 212 1.06 11.75 12.87
CA LEU A 212 -0.27 12.25 12.56
C LEU A 212 -1.32 11.12 12.62
N ARG A 213 -1.01 9.97 12.02
CA ARG A 213 -1.91 8.80 12.01
C ARG A 213 -2.16 8.22 13.38
N ARG A 214 -1.13 8.15 14.21
CA ARG A 214 -1.23 7.68 15.59
C ARG A 214 -2.08 8.63 16.44
N GLN A 215 -1.89 9.94 16.29
CA GLN A 215 -2.74 10.91 16.98
C GLN A 215 -4.20 10.82 16.51
N MET A 216 -4.44 10.67 15.20
CA MET A 216 -5.78 10.46 14.66
C MET A 216 -6.44 9.17 15.17
N LYS A 217 -5.65 8.11 15.40
CA LYS A 217 -6.13 6.86 16.01
C LYS A 217 -6.63 7.10 17.43
N TYR A 218 -5.89 7.85 18.26
CA TYR A 218 -6.36 8.22 19.61
C TYR A 218 -7.64 9.08 19.55
N MET A 219 -7.69 10.06 18.65
CA MET A 219 -8.89 10.87 18.44
C MET A 219 -10.09 10.03 17.99
N ALA A 220 -9.87 9.05 17.10
CA ALA A 220 -10.91 8.13 16.64
C ALA A 220 -11.45 7.24 17.76
N GLN A 221 -10.57 6.76 18.65
CA GLN A 221 -10.95 6.00 19.84
C GLN A 221 -11.85 6.84 20.75
N ARG A 222 -11.49 8.10 21.02
CA ARG A 222 -12.31 9.04 21.81
C ARG A 222 -13.67 9.30 21.16
N ALA A 223 -13.71 9.43 19.83
CA ALA A 223 -14.93 9.60 19.06
C ALA A 223 -15.73 8.29 18.86
N LYS A 224 -15.20 7.14 19.31
CA LYS A 224 -15.77 5.79 19.13
C LYS A 224 -16.03 5.44 17.66
N VAL A 225 -15.10 5.77 16.77
CA VAL A 225 -15.15 5.45 15.33
C VAL A 225 -13.87 4.77 14.86
N SER A 226 -13.92 4.14 13.68
CA SER A 226 -12.71 3.62 13.03
C SER A 226 -11.72 4.77 12.71
N PRO A 227 -10.40 4.57 12.87
CA PRO A 227 -9.39 5.55 12.47
C PRO A 227 -9.51 6.00 11.00
N LEU A 228 -9.97 5.10 10.12
CA LEU A 228 -10.19 5.40 8.70
C LEU A 228 -11.34 6.40 8.45
N ARG A 229 -12.19 6.65 9.45
CA ARG A 229 -13.25 7.66 9.39
C ARG A 229 -12.75 9.06 9.73
N MET A 230 -11.55 9.21 10.28
CA MET A 230 -10.97 10.51 10.54
C MET A 230 -10.49 11.13 9.24
N SER A 231 -10.91 12.37 8.97
CA SER A 231 -10.46 13.09 7.79
C SER A 231 -8.98 13.44 7.92
N PHE A 232 -8.12 12.80 7.13
CA PHE A 232 -6.67 13.05 7.20
C PHE A 232 -6.32 14.51 7.00
N HIS A 233 -6.91 15.17 5.98
CA HIS A 233 -6.57 16.55 5.65
C HIS A 233 -6.86 17.53 6.80
N ILE A 234 -8.12 17.67 7.22
CA ILE A 234 -8.50 18.65 8.26
C ILE A 234 -7.93 18.28 9.64
N THR A 235 -7.78 16.98 9.95
CA THR A 235 -7.21 16.58 11.24
C THR A 235 -5.71 16.85 11.28
N SER A 236 -4.99 16.61 10.17
CA SER A 236 -3.56 16.92 10.10
C SER A 236 -3.30 18.42 10.26
N ILE A 237 -4.10 19.28 9.64
CA ILE A 237 -4.02 20.74 9.83
C ILE A 237 -4.22 21.11 11.30
N ALA A 238 -5.23 20.53 11.97
CA ALA A 238 -5.49 20.82 13.38
C ALA A 238 -4.33 20.39 14.29
N ILE A 239 -3.76 19.20 14.07
CA ILE A 239 -2.60 18.71 14.82
C ILE A 239 -1.36 19.58 14.54
N LEU A 240 -1.11 19.94 13.28
CA LEU A 240 0.02 20.78 12.91
C LEU A 240 -0.11 22.21 13.47
N ASN A 241 -1.32 22.77 13.51
CA ASN A 241 -1.55 24.07 14.12
C ASN A 241 -1.27 24.05 15.62
N LEU A 242 -1.65 22.98 16.32
CA LEU A 242 -1.28 22.79 17.71
C LEU A 242 0.25 22.86 17.87
N LEU A 243 0.99 22.07 17.09
CA LEU A 243 2.46 22.02 17.17
C LEU A 243 3.13 23.36 16.80
N LYS A 244 2.60 24.08 15.80
CA LYS A 244 3.16 25.35 15.34
C LYS A 244 2.94 26.48 16.34
N PHE A 245 1.74 26.57 16.92
CA PHE A 245 1.32 27.75 17.68
C PHE A 245 1.38 27.55 19.19
N ASP A 246 1.39 26.32 19.73
CA ASP A 246 1.49 26.10 21.18
C ASP A 246 2.84 26.51 21.77
N SER A 247 3.90 26.51 20.97
CA SER A 247 5.20 27.02 21.39
C SER A 247 5.20 28.53 21.69
N LEU A 248 4.19 29.27 21.20
CA LEU A 248 3.96 30.68 21.53
C LEU A 248 3.20 30.85 22.86
N ALA A 249 2.70 29.76 23.45
CA ALA A 249 2.12 29.72 24.78
C ALA A 249 3.14 29.11 25.78
N SER A 250 2.91 29.30 27.08
CA SER A 250 3.69 28.59 28.10
C SER A 250 3.57 27.07 27.88
N ALA A 251 4.71 26.35 27.88
CA ALA A 251 4.76 24.91 27.64
C ALA A 251 3.84 24.09 28.56
N GLY A 252 3.50 24.61 29.74
CA GLY A 252 2.54 24.01 30.68
C GLY A 252 1.10 23.92 30.15
N ASN A 253 0.74 24.65 29.08
CA ASN A 253 -0.60 24.62 28.49
C ASN A 253 -0.79 23.54 27.41
N LEU A 254 0.28 22.92 26.91
CA LEU A 254 0.20 21.90 25.86
C LEU A 254 -0.77 20.75 26.22
N PRO A 255 -0.78 20.19 27.45
CA PRO A 255 -1.75 19.15 27.81
C PRO A 255 -3.20 19.62 27.68
N LYS A 256 -3.49 20.86 28.07
CA LYS A 256 -4.84 21.45 27.98
C LYS A 256 -5.28 21.63 26.52
N HIS A 257 -4.38 22.10 25.66
CA HIS A 257 -4.70 22.28 24.24
C HIS A 257 -4.84 20.94 23.52
N LEU A 258 -4.01 19.95 23.86
CA LEU A 258 -4.15 18.59 23.38
C LEU A 258 -5.51 17.99 23.79
N GLU A 259 -5.92 18.15 25.05
CA GLU A 259 -7.24 17.68 25.49
C GLU A 259 -8.37 18.39 24.73
N SER A 260 -8.28 19.70 24.52
CA SER A 260 -9.26 20.43 23.72
C SER A 260 -9.36 19.90 22.27
N LEU A 261 -8.23 19.51 21.67
CA LEU A 261 -8.21 18.85 20.36
C LEU A 261 -8.91 17.48 20.41
N MET A 262 -8.66 16.70 21.45
CA MET A 262 -9.26 15.38 21.68
C MET A 262 -10.79 15.48 21.87
N GLU A 263 -11.28 16.46 22.62
CA GLU A 263 -12.72 16.75 22.78
C GLU A 263 -13.40 17.06 21.45
N LYS A 264 -12.68 17.79 20.57
CA LYS A 264 -13.17 18.17 19.23
C LYS A 264 -13.07 17.03 18.21
N SER A 265 -12.59 15.84 18.58
CA SER A 265 -12.41 14.67 17.69
C SER A 265 -13.59 14.41 16.76
N LYS A 266 -14.83 14.47 17.27
CA LYS A 266 -16.06 14.23 16.49
C LYS A 266 -16.22 15.17 15.28
N ARG A 267 -15.67 16.40 15.34
CA ARG A 267 -15.75 17.39 14.25
C ARG A 267 -14.97 16.95 13.01
N TYR A 268 -13.99 16.08 13.18
CA TYR A 268 -13.11 15.61 12.10
C TYR A 268 -13.56 14.27 11.48
N VAL A 269 -14.66 13.70 11.96
CA VAL A 269 -15.21 12.44 11.47
C VAL A 269 -15.89 12.67 10.13
N LEU A 270 -15.43 11.96 9.10
CA LEU A 270 -16.03 11.98 7.77
C LEU A 270 -17.46 11.42 7.80
N PRO A 271 -18.36 11.89 6.93
CA PRO A 271 -19.67 11.27 6.74
C PRO A 271 -19.54 9.82 6.25
N LYS A 272 -20.64 9.05 6.34
CA LYS A 272 -20.65 7.69 5.80
C LYS A 272 -20.27 7.71 4.31
N LYS A 273 -19.36 6.80 3.92
CA LYS A 273 -18.88 6.70 2.54
C LYS A 273 -20.06 6.35 1.62
N ARG A 274 -20.30 7.20 0.62
CA ARG A 274 -21.34 6.94 -0.39
C ARG A 274 -20.94 5.76 -1.27
N SER A 275 -21.90 4.94 -1.69
CA SER A 275 -21.67 3.96 -2.76
C SER A 275 -21.31 4.71 -4.03
N ARG A 276 -20.16 4.41 -4.63
CA ARG A 276 -19.68 5.02 -5.87
C ARG A 276 -19.59 3.96 -6.94
N ASN A 277 -20.40 4.08 -7.99
CA ASN A 277 -20.26 3.31 -9.22
C ASN A 277 -19.66 4.23 -10.28
N TYR A 278 -18.39 4.01 -10.63
CA TYR A 278 -17.75 4.65 -11.78
C TYR A 278 -17.62 3.60 -12.87
N PRO A 279 -18.65 3.43 -13.73
CA PRO A 279 -18.56 2.48 -14.82
C PRO A 279 -17.35 2.86 -15.69
N ARG A 280 -16.53 1.88 -16.05
CA ARG A 280 -15.39 2.09 -16.95
C ARG A 280 -15.92 2.31 -18.36
N VAL A 281 -16.35 3.54 -18.61
CA VAL A 281 -16.84 4.01 -19.90
C VAL A 281 -15.84 5.01 -20.48
N VAL A 282 -15.56 4.86 -21.76
CA VAL A 282 -14.78 5.81 -22.52
C VAL A 282 -15.70 6.99 -22.84
N LYS A 283 -15.49 8.15 -22.20
CA LYS A 283 -16.35 9.33 -22.40
C LYS A 283 -16.28 9.94 -23.81
N GLY A 284 -15.27 9.59 -24.61
CA GLY A 284 -15.15 10.02 -26.01
C GLY A 284 -14.16 9.15 -26.78
N LYS A 285 -14.32 9.03 -28.11
CA LYS A 285 -13.43 8.20 -28.94
C LYS A 285 -11.96 8.62 -28.70
N PRO A 286 -11.05 7.69 -28.37
CA PRO A 286 -9.64 8.01 -28.23
C PRO A 286 -9.11 8.48 -29.59
N GLN A 287 -8.70 9.75 -29.69
CA GLN A 287 -8.10 10.28 -30.91
C GLN A 287 -6.65 9.79 -31.01
N LYS A 288 -6.32 9.17 -32.15
CA LYS A 288 -4.99 8.64 -32.46
C LYS A 288 -3.95 9.73 -32.73
N TYR A 289 -4.41 10.95 -33.02
CA TYR A 289 -3.57 12.08 -33.42
C TYR A 289 -3.91 13.33 -32.58
N PRO A 290 -2.91 14.21 -32.30
CA PRO A 290 -3.14 15.46 -31.58
C PRO A 290 -4.10 16.37 -32.35
N LYS A 291 -4.94 17.12 -31.61
CA LYS A 291 -5.77 18.17 -32.20
C LYS A 291 -4.86 19.33 -32.61
N LYS A 292 -4.96 19.75 -33.86
CA LYS A 292 -4.30 20.97 -34.36
C LYS A 292 -4.87 22.15 -33.58
N CYS A 293 -4.04 22.84 -32.78
CA CYS A 293 -4.42 24.12 -32.20
C CYS A 293 -4.70 25.08 -33.37
N GLN A 294 -5.91 25.61 -33.46
CA GLN A 294 -6.20 26.68 -34.40
C GLN A 294 -5.31 27.86 -34.02
N SER A 295 -4.40 28.23 -34.92
CA SER A 295 -3.68 29.50 -34.85
C SER A 295 -4.74 30.60 -34.85
N ILE A 296 -4.73 31.42 -33.80
CA ILE A 296 -5.52 32.64 -33.73
C ILE A 296 -4.97 33.53 -34.84
N SER A 297 -5.76 33.70 -35.90
CA SER A 297 -5.61 34.73 -36.92
C SER A 297 -6.18 36.05 -36.43
#